data_AF-A0A922Y122-F1
#
_entry.id   AF-A0A922Y122-F1
#
_cell.length_a   1.000
_cell.length_b   1.000
_cell.length_c   1.000
_cell.angle_alpha   90.00
_cell.angle_beta   90.00
_cell.angle_gamma   90.00
#
_symmetry.space_group_name_H-M   'P 1'
#
loop_
_entity.id
_entity.type
_entity.pdbx_description
1 polymer ?
#
loop_
_entity_poly.entity_id
_entity_poly.type
_entity_poly.pdbx_seq_one_letter_code
_entity_poly.pdbx_strand_id
1 'polypeptide(L)'
;MYKRNQINDVLVKAIRSSHSRLSDDIILTRIKRLLDLDRKSRPPLGRITPPVFAFHDGEAAGSGRDVTFSAYSVFALFIALRLMSCGLPQGGAVDSLRKFREALEREHRRMTEVDIASLLDIEETVIASANAVGKEVLIAKGNVVEDAEKMVFFCIHADLEAVATSTRTVAGGDGPRPDNICRGKEELERRIALDAYAQSPTLIIELMNPFIQLNHLFSKTEPTRRGRRRGT
;
A
#
# COMPACT_ATOMS: atom_id res chain seq x y z
N MET A 1 -7.47 -1.36 14.05
CA MET A 1 -8.11 -0.21 13.38
C MET A 1 -7.47 1.08 13.83
N TYR A 2 -7.36 2.08 12.95
CA TYR A 2 -6.64 3.33 13.17
C TYR A 2 -7.53 4.54 12.91
N LYS A 3 -7.36 5.62 13.69
CA LYS A 3 -8.08 6.88 13.49
C LYS A 3 -7.42 7.76 12.43
N ARG A 4 -8.20 8.70 11.87
CA ARG A 4 -7.74 9.63 10.82
C ARG A 4 -6.43 10.36 11.14
N ASN A 5 -6.24 10.81 12.37
CA ASN A 5 -5.02 11.50 12.80
C ASN A 5 -3.82 10.53 12.84
N GLN A 6 -3.99 9.33 13.38
CA GLN A 6 -2.92 8.32 13.44
C GLN A 6 -2.43 7.96 12.03
N ILE A 7 -3.35 7.77 11.08
CA ILE A 7 -2.96 7.41 9.70
C ILE A 7 -2.25 8.59 9.00
N ASN A 8 -2.67 9.83 9.26
CA ASN A 8 -2.01 11.01 8.71
C ASN A 8 -0.57 11.12 9.21
N ASP A 9 -0.38 10.99 10.53
CA ASP A 9 0.94 11.09 11.16
C ASP A 9 1.89 9.99 10.65
N VAL A 10 1.39 8.75 10.55
CA VAL A 10 2.17 7.60 10.06
C VAL A 10 2.52 7.76 8.57
N LEU A 11 1.56 8.10 7.71
CA LEU A 11 1.80 8.23 6.27
C LEU A 11 2.75 9.40 5.96
N VAL A 12 2.65 10.52 6.68
CA VAL A 12 3.61 11.63 6.54
C VAL A 12 5.02 11.19 6.90
N LYS A 13 5.20 10.46 8.02
CA LYS A 13 6.51 9.92 8.43
C LYS A 13 7.06 8.93 7.40
N ALA A 14 6.23 8.02 6.87
CA ALA A 14 6.65 7.03 5.88
C ALA A 14 7.13 7.69 4.56
N ILE A 15 6.37 8.66 4.05
CA ILE A 15 6.71 9.39 2.82
C ILE A 15 7.98 10.24 3.00
N ARG A 16 8.14 10.93 4.14
CA ARG A 16 9.35 11.71 4.45
C ARG A 16 10.60 10.83 4.51
N SER A 17 10.48 9.69 5.17
CA SER A 17 11.60 8.74 5.33
C SER A 17 12.06 8.16 3.99
N SER A 18 11.18 8.15 2.99
CA SER A 18 11.47 7.77 1.60
C SER A 18 12.13 8.90 0.77
N HIS A 19 12.72 9.92 1.41
CA HIS A 19 13.41 11.07 0.79
C HIS A 19 12.51 12.00 -0.04
N SER A 20 11.21 12.04 0.25
CA SER A 20 10.30 13.01 -0.36
C SER A 20 10.60 14.44 0.11
N ARG A 21 10.71 15.39 -0.82
CA ARG A 21 10.84 16.83 -0.54
C ARG A 21 9.50 17.54 -0.36
N LEU A 22 8.39 16.81 -0.39
CA LEU A 22 7.05 17.38 -0.25
C LEU A 22 6.82 17.87 1.18
N SER A 23 6.15 19.01 1.32
CA SER A 23 5.69 19.48 2.63
C SER A 23 4.55 18.60 3.17
N ASP A 24 4.38 18.60 4.49
CA ASP A 24 3.34 17.81 5.15
C ASP A 24 1.95 18.20 4.65
N ASP A 25 1.71 19.50 4.44
CA ASP A 25 0.44 19.99 3.93
C ASP A 25 0.11 19.44 2.54
N ILE A 26 1.11 19.27 1.67
CA ILE A 26 0.92 18.66 0.35
C ILE A 26 0.57 17.18 0.51
N ILE A 27 1.29 16.45 1.37
CA ILE A 27 1.02 15.02 1.62
C ILE A 27 -0.39 14.84 2.19
N LEU A 28 -0.75 15.59 3.23
CA LEU A 28 -2.07 15.56 3.87
C LEU A 28 -3.19 15.93 2.88
N THR A 29 -2.94 16.91 2.01
CA THR A 29 -3.88 17.27 0.94
C THR A 29 -4.08 16.12 -0.05
N ARG A 30 -3.00 15.44 -0.48
CA ARG A 30 -3.09 14.27 -1.37
C ARG A 30 -3.88 13.14 -0.72
N ILE A 31 -3.60 12.83 0.56
CA ILE A 31 -4.33 11.80 1.30
C ILE A 31 -5.82 12.16 1.38
N LYS A 32 -6.15 13.42 1.71
CA LYS A 32 -7.55 13.87 1.76
C LYS A 32 -8.23 13.71 0.40
N ARG A 33 -7.59 14.14 -0.68
CA ARG A 33 -8.14 14.05 -2.04
C ARG A 33 -8.35 12.60 -2.48
N LEU A 34 -7.44 11.69 -2.15
CA LEU A 34 -7.58 10.25 -2.43
C LEU A 34 -8.82 9.67 -1.72
N LEU A 35 -8.99 9.95 -0.43
CA LEU A 35 -10.17 9.52 0.32
C LEU A 35 -11.47 10.11 -0.21
N ASP A 36 -11.47 11.42 -0.51
CA ASP A 36 -12.65 12.10 -1.04
C ASP A 36 -13.03 11.53 -2.41
N LEU A 37 -12.05 11.21 -3.26
CA LEU A 37 -12.28 10.61 -4.57
C LEU A 37 -12.84 9.20 -4.46
N ASP A 38 -12.24 8.37 -3.61
CA ASP A 38 -12.75 7.01 -3.35
C ASP A 38 -14.17 7.05 -2.75
N ARG A 39 -14.56 8.09 -2.02
CA ARG A 39 -15.95 8.23 -1.54
C ARG A 39 -16.92 8.67 -2.63
N LYS A 40 -16.50 9.62 -3.48
CA LYS A 40 -17.35 10.26 -4.49
C LYS A 40 -17.63 9.37 -5.70
N SER A 41 -16.72 8.48 -6.05
CA SER A 41 -16.84 7.59 -7.21
C SER A 41 -17.79 6.40 -6.96
N ARG A 42 -18.95 6.64 -6.33
CA ARG A 42 -20.03 5.64 -6.18
C ARG A 42 -20.56 5.32 -7.60
N PRO A 43 -20.68 4.03 -7.99
CA PRO A 43 -21.32 3.69 -9.25
C PRO A 43 -22.75 4.25 -9.28
N PRO A 44 -23.27 4.67 -10.44
CA PRO A 44 -24.66 5.08 -10.56
C PRO A 44 -25.59 3.96 -10.05
N LEU A 45 -26.70 4.35 -9.39
CA LEU A 45 -27.73 3.42 -8.91
C LEU A 45 -28.15 2.50 -10.07
N GLY A 46 -28.06 1.17 -9.86
CA GLY A 46 -28.49 0.18 -10.85
C GLY A 46 -27.51 -0.99 -11.09
N ARG A 47 -26.27 -0.92 -10.59
CA ARG A 47 -25.39 -2.10 -10.54
C ARG A 47 -25.72 -2.96 -9.31
N ILE A 48 -25.90 -4.26 -9.53
CA ILE A 48 -26.27 -5.26 -8.52
C ILE A 48 -25.14 -5.47 -7.50
N THR A 49 -23.90 -5.17 -7.89
CA THR A 49 -22.71 -5.34 -7.04
C THR A 49 -22.47 -4.10 -6.18
N PRO A 50 -22.29 -4.23 -4.86
CA PRO A 50 -21.95 -3.10 -3.99
C PRO A 50 -20.64 -2.43 -4.43
N PRO A 51 -20.49 -1.11 -4.21
CA PRO A 51 -19.26 -0.40 -4.54
C PRO A 51 -18.06 -0.99 -3.78
N VAL A 52 -17.05 -1.41 -4.52
CA VAL A 52 -15.74 -1.78 -3.97
C VAL A 52 -14.94 -0.50 -3.78
N PHE A 53 -14.70 -0.11 -2.53
CA PHE A 53 -13.85 1.03 -2.18
C PHE A 53 -12.37 0.62 -2.13
N ALA A 54 -11.43 1.51 -2.42
CA ALA A 54 -10.00 1.21 -2.29
C ALA A 54 -9.53 1.28 -0.84
N PHE A 55 -10.04 2.24 -0.06
CA PHE A 55 -9.48 2.62 1.25
C PHE A 55 -10.46 2.42 2.42
N HIS A 56 -11.57 1.72 2.18
CA HIS A 56 -12.62 1.50 3.16
C HIS A 56 -13.11 0.05 3.10
N ASP A 57 -13.36 -0.56 4.26
CA ASP A 57 -13.79 -1.98 4.39
C ASP A 57 -15.31 -2.18 4.18
N GLY A 58 -16.04 -1.15 3.77
CA GLY A 58 -17.49 -1.14 3.61
C GLY A 58 -18.02 0.25 3.22
N GLU A 59 -19.32 0.51 3.38
CA GLU A 59 -19.85 1.86 3.18
C GLU A 59 -19.01 2.85 3.99
N ALA A 60 -18.48 3.87 3.32
CA ALA A 60 -17.60 4.86 3.92
C ALA A 60 -18.36 5.61 5.03
N ALA A 61 -18.30 5.08 6.25
CA ALA A 61 -19.07 5.57 7.39
C ALA A 61 -18.58 6.97 7.78
N GLY A 62 -19.28 7.99 7.30
CA GLY A 62 -19.15 9.39 7.71
C GLY A 62 -17.93 10.16 7.17
N SER A 63 -18.04 11.49 7.21
CA SER A 63 -16.94 12.44 7.06
C SER A 63 -16.61 13.02 8.44
N GLY A 64 -15.52 12.59 9.08
CA GLY A 64 -15.20 13.08 10.43
C GLY A 64 -14.07 12.36 11.16
N ARG A 65 -13.92 12.70 12.45
CA ARG A 65 -12.88 12.19 13.37
C ARG A 65 -13.09 10.74 13.83
N ASP A 66 -14.29 10.19 13.60
CA ASP A 66 -14.67 8.84 14.05
C ASP A 66 -14.57 7.78 12.94
N VAL A 67 -14.06 8.16 11.76
CA VAL A 67 -13.73 7.20 10.70
C VAL A 67 -12.53 6.38 11.14
N THR A 68 -12.71 5.06 11.20
CA THR A 68 -11.64 4.10 11.44
C THR A 68 -11.19 3.45 10.14
N PHE A 69 -9.91 3.08 10.09
CA PHE A 69 -9.27 2.44 8.94
C PHE A 69 -8.67 1.10 9.38
N SER A 70 -8.83 0.04 8.59
CA SER A 70 -8.04 -1.19 8.77
C SER A 70 -6.56 -0.97 8.43
N ALA A 71 -5.70 -1.90 8.85
CA ALA A 71 -4.30 -1.90 8.43
C ALA A 71 -4.16 -1.92 6.90
N TYR A 72 -4.96 -2.78 6.24
CA TYR A 72 -5.03 -2.83 4.79
C TYR A 72 -5.44 -1.49 4.18
N SER A 73 -6.48 -0.83 4.70
CA SER A 73 -6.92 0.47 4.17
C SER A 73 -5.81 1.53 4.19
N VAL A 74 -4.97 1.53 5.24
CA VAL A 74 -3.82 2.45 5.32
C VAL A 74 -2.69 2.01 4.40
N PHE A 75 -2.42 0.72 4.30
CA PHE A 75 -1.47 0.17 3.34
C PHE A 75 -1.86 0.56 1.90
N ALA A 76 -3.12 0.36 1.49
CA ALA A 76 -3.63 0.75 0.20
C ALA A 76 -3.49 2.27 -0.06
N LEU A 77 -3.77 3.11 0.95
CA LEU A 77 -3.52 4.57 0.84
C LEU A 77 -2.05 4.90 0.60
N PHE A 78 -1.13 4.22 1.29
CA PHE A 78 0.29 4.43 1.11
C PHE A 78 0.74 4.02 -0.30
N ILE A 79 0.26 2.87 -0.76
CA ILE A 79 0.49 2.40 -2.13
C ILE A 79 -0.04 3.40 -3.17
N ALA A 80 -1.23 3.96 -2.97
CA ALA A 80 -1.76 5.00 -3.86
C ALA A 80 -0.83 6.22 -3.96
N LEU A 81 -0.27 6.67 -2.84
CA LEU A 81 0.69 7.78 -2.82
C LEU A 81 1.97 7.43 -3.59
N ARG A 82 2.47 6.19 -3.47
CA ARG A 82 3.64 5.71 -4.23
C ARG A 82 3.34 5.69 -5.72
N LEU A 83 2.21 5.13 -6.14
CA LEU A 83 1.76 5.13 -7.54
C LEU A 83 1.68 6.53 -8.13
N MET A 84 1.09 7.48 -7.39
CA MET A 84 1.05 8.89 -7.80
C MET A 84 2.45 9.52 -7.90
N SER A 85 3.39 9.10 -7.07
CA SER A 85 4.78 9.56 -7.11
C SER A 85 5.53 8.99 -8.32
N CYS A 86 5.11 7.83 -8.82
CA CYS A 86 5.56 7.24 -10.08
C CYS A 86 4.82 7.79 -11.32
N GLY A 87 3.95 8.80 -11.16
CA GLY A 87 3.28 9.49 -12.27
C GLY A 87 1.85 9.02 -12.56
N LEU A 88 1.30 8.04 -11.84
CA LEU A 88 -0.08 7.61 -12.05
C LEU A 88 -1.06 8.72 -11.62
N PRO A 89 -2.05 9.08 -12.46
CA PRO A 89 -3.08 10.04 -12.07
C PRO A 89 -3.84 9.58 -10.82
N GLN A 90 -4.30 10.55 -10.00
CA GLN A 90 -4.97 10.24 -8.72
C GLN A 90 -6.19 9.32 -8.89
N GLY A 91 -7.03 9.54 -9.91
CA GLY A 91 -8.16 8.66 -10.21
C GLY A 91 -7.70 7.26 -10.60
N GLY A 92 -6.66 7.18 -11.42
CA GLY A 92 -6.11 5.90 -11.84
C GLY A 92 -5.54 5.07 -10.69
N ALA A 93 -4.93 5.71 -9.69
CA ALA A 93 -4.49 5.02 -8.47
C ALA A 93 -5.68 4.44 -7.68
N VAL A 94 -6.77 5.20 -7.53
CA VAL A 94 -7.99 4.73 -6.85
C VAL A 94 -8.61 3.56 -7.61
N ASP A 95 -8.82 3.71 -8.93
CA ASP A 95 -9.48 2.70 -9.75
C ASP A 95 -8.67 1.39 -9.79
N SER A 96 -7.35 1.48 -9.88
CA SER A 96 -6.45 0.31 -9.81
C SER A 96 -6.62 -0.44 -8.50
N LEU A 97 -6.59 0.27 -7.36
CA LEU A 97 -6.67 -0.36 -6.05
C LEU A 97 -8.06 -0.91 -5.72
N ARG A 98 -9.13 -0.34 -6.28
CA ARG A 98 -10.47 -0.94 -6.23
C ARG A 98 -10.52 -2.24 -6.99
N LYS A 99 -10.03 -2.22 -8.24
CA LYS A 99 -10.06 -3.36 -9.15
C LYS A 99 -9.31 -4.56 -8.59
N PHE A 100 -8.17 -4.33 -7.94
CA PHE A 100 -7.34 -5.40 -7.37
C PHE A 100 -7.50 -5.56 -5.85
N ARG A 101 -8.54 -4.95 -5.25
CA ARG A 101 -8.69 -4.90 -3.79
C ARG A 101 -8.57 -6.27 -3.15
N GLU A 102 -9.36 -7.25 -3.59
CA GLU A 102 -9.38 -8.57 -2.96
C GLU A 102 -8.02 -9.26 -3.02
N ALA A 103 -7.31 -9.12 -4.15
CA ALA A 103 -6.01 -9.73 -4.35
C ALA A 103 -4.95 -9.05 -3.46
N LEU A 104 -4.99 -7.71 -3.36
CA LEU A 104 -4.11 -6.94 -2.48
C LEU A 104 -4.40 -7.19 -1.00
N GLU A 105 -5.66 -7.39 -0.61
CA GLU A 105 -6.04 -7.77 0.76
C GLU A 105 -5.54 -9.16 1.14
N ARG A 106 -5.65 -10.13 0.22
CA ARG A 106 -5.07 -11.47 0.41
C ARG A 106 -3.56 -11.37 0.60
N GLU A 107 -2.89 -10.59 -0.25
CA GLU A 107 -1.44 -10.43 -0.17
C GLU A 107 -1.01 -9.70 1.10
N HIS A 108 -1.73 -8.66 1.52
CA HIS A 108 -1.50 -7.99 2.80
C HIS A 108 -1.64 -8.94 3.99
N ARG A 109 -2.67 -9.80 4.00
CA ARG A 109 -2.83 -10.83 5.04
C ARG A 109 -1.66 -11.81 5.04
N ARG A 110 -1.29 -12.32 3.87
CA ARG A 110 -0.14 -13.22 3.72
C ARG A 110 1.17 -12.59 4.23
N MET A 111 1.42 -11.33 3.92
CA MET A 111 2.60 -10.61 4.43
C MET A 111 2.58 -10.45 5.96
N THR A 112 1.41 -10.50 6.60
CA THR A 112 1.29 -10.49 8.07
C THR A 112 1.68 -11.82 8.70
N GLU A 113 1.57 -12.91 7.95
CA GLU A 113 1.98 -14.26 8.37
C GLU A 113 3.49 -14.48 8.19
N VAL A 114 4.16 -13.63 7.40
CA VAL A 114 5.61 -13.66 7.27
C VAL A 114 6.22 -13.21 8.58
N ASP A 115 7.04 -14.07 9.18
CA ASP A 115 7.80 -13.71 10.37
C ASP A 115 8.84 -12.64 10.01
N ILE A 116 8.48 -11.38 10.25
CA ILE A 116 9.35 -10.23 10.02
C ILE A 116 10.65 -10.38 10.82
N ALA A 117 10.64 -11.01 12.00
CA ALA A 117 11.87 -11.24 12.77
C ALA A 117 12.83 -12.16 12.00
N SER A 118 12.31 -13.25 11.41
CA SER A 118 13.11 -14.12 10.54
C SER A 118 13.65 -13.41 9.30
N LEU A 119 12.93 -12.41 8.74
CA LEU A 119 13.44 -11.61 7.62
C LEU A 119 14.54 -10.62 8.04
N LEU A 120 14.52 -10.15 9.29
CA LEU A 120 15.50 -9.21 9.86
C LEU A 120 16.79 -9.89 10.31
N ASP A 121 16.78 -11.22 10.47
CA ASP A 121 17.91 -12.04 10.95
C ASP A 121 18.62 -12.81 9.81
N ILE A 122 18.29 -12.53 8.55
CA ILE A 122 19.03 -13.09 7.40
C ILE A 122 20.40 -12.40 7.31
N GLU A 123 21.48 -13.14 7.58
CA GLU A 123 22.89 -12.67 7.63
C GLU A 123 23.35 -11.88 6.40
N GLU A 124 22.72 -12.06 5.23
CA GLU A 124 23.05 -11.38 3.98
C GLU A 124 22.34 -10.04 3.75
N THR A 125 21.53 -9.55 4.71
CA THR A 125 20.80 -8.28 4.55
C THR A 125 21.54 -7.09 5.15
N VAL A 126 21.36 -5.89 4.57
CA VAL A 126 21.90 -4.63 5.11
C VAL A 126 21.47 -4.40 6.57
N ILE A 127 20.30 -4.91 6.96
CA ILE A 127 19.81 -4.89 8.35
C ILE A 127 20.63 -5.79 9.27
N ALA A 128 21.02 -6.99 8.85
CA ALA A 128 21.78 -7.90 9.70
C ALA A 128 23.13 -7.30 10.13
N SER A 129 23.75 -6.51 9.24
CA SER A 129 25.00 -5.77 9.54
C SER A 129 24.81 -4.50 10.39
N ALA A 130 23.57 -4.04 10.58
CA ALA A 130 23.29 -2.79 11.26
C ALA A 130 23.17 -2.97 12.78
N ASN A 131 23.69 -2.01 13.53
CA ASN A 131 23.41 -1.91 14.97
C ASN A 131 21.94 -1.55 15.22
N ALA A 132 21.46 -1.61 16.47
CA ALA A 132 20.05 -1.36 16.80
C ALA A 132 19.51 -0.02 16.26
N VAL A 133 20.34 1.04 16.28
CA VAL A 133 19.98 2.36 15.73
C VAL A 133 19.91 2.34 14.20
N GLY A 134 20.83 1.63 13.54
CA GLY A 134 20.83 1.44 12.09
C GLY A 134 19.62 0.62 11.62
N LYS A 135 19.31 -0.50 12.31
CA LYS A 135 18.12 -1.31 12.03
C LYS A 135 16.84 -0.47 12.10
N GLU A 136 16.73 0.35 13.15
CA GLU A 136 15.61 1.27 13.32
C GLU A 136 15.44 2.25 12.15
N VAL A 137 16.55 2.85 11.70
CA VAL A 137 16.53 3.79 10.57
C VAL A 137 16.17 3.08 9.27
N LEU A 138 16.69 1.87 9.04
CA LEU A 138 16.41 1.08 7.84
C LEU A 138 14.94 0.68 7.75
N ILE A 139 14.36 0.20 8.85
CA ILE A 139 12.93 -0.14 8.92
C ILE A 139 12.07 1.12 8.73
N ALA A 140 12.41 2.24 9.38
CA ALA A 140 11.67 3.50 9.24
C ALA A 140 11.73 4.06 7.81
N LYS A 141 12.79 3.75 7.04
CA LYS A 141 12.90 4.12 5.62
C LYS A 141 12.22 3.13 4.67
N GLY A 142 11.81 1.96 5.14
CA GLY A 142 11.34 0.89 4.26
C GLY A 142 12.46 0.27 3.43
N ASN A 143 13.66 0.15 4.00
CA ASN A 143 14.80 -0.53 3.37
C ASN A 143 15.13 -1.77 4.21
N VAL A 144 14.29 -2.80 4.10
CA VAL A 144 14.35 -3.98 4.97
C VAL A 144 14.76 -5.22 4.19
N VAL A 145 13.91 -5.63 3.25
CA VAL A 145 14.17 -6.71 2.31
C VAL A 145 14.86 -6.11 1.10
N GLU A 146 15.97 -6.71 0.67
CA GLU A 146 16.69 -6.35 -0.56
C GLU A 146 16.70 -7.48 -1.58
N ASP A 147 16.59 -8.72 -1.10
CA ASP A 147 16.46 -9.92 -1.93
C ASP A 147 15.13 -9.89 -2.69
N ALA A 148 15.23 -9.64 -4.00
CA ALA A 148 14.07 -9.56 -4.89
C ALA A 148 13.27 -10.87 -4.93
N GLU A 149 13.85 -12.02 -4.58
CA GLU A 149 13.13 -13.30 -4.49
C GLU A 149 12.15 -13.35 -3.31
N LYS A 150 12.39 -12.53 -2.28
CA LYS A 150 11.54 -12.41 -1.09
C LYS A 150 10.56 -11.25 -1.18
N MET A 151 10.65 -10.44 -2.23
CA MET A 151 9.79 -9.30 -2.43
C MET A 151 8.45 -9.67 -3.05
N VAL A 152 7.51 -8.75 -2.92
CA VAL A 152 6.23 -8.79 -3.61
C VAL A 152 6.07 -7.49 -4.36
N PHE A 153 5.68 -7.59 -5.63
CA PHE A 153 5.52 -6.46 -6.52
C PHE A 153 4.09 -6.39 -7.04
N PHE A 154 3.59 -5.18 -7.20
CA PHE A 154 2.34 -4.90 -7.88
C PHE A 154 2.63 -4.11 -9.16
N CYS A 155 2.28 -4.73 -10.28
CA CYS A 155 2.50 -4.21 -11.62
C CYS A 155 1.19 -3.61 -12.13
N ILE A 156 1.24 -2.36 -12.59
CA ILE A 156 0.09 -1.64 -13.11
C ILE A 156 0.47 -1.05 -14.45
N HIS A 157 -0.28 -1.39 -15.51
CA HIS A 157 -0.13 -0.69 -16.77
C HIS A 157 -0.59 0.76 -16.61
N ALA A 158 0.14 1.71 -17.19
CA ALA A 158 -0.28 3.10 -17.20
C ALA A 158 -1.63 3.29 -17.93
N ASP A 159 -1.94 2.41 -18.89
CA ASP A 159 -3.27 2.31 -19.49
C ASP A 159 -4.14 1.32 -18.71
N LEU A 160 -5.04 1.87 -17.89
CA LEU A 160 -5.92 1.10 -16.99
C LEU A 160 -6.99 0.29 -17.72
N GLU A 161 -7.36 0.70 -18.93
CA GLU A 161 -8.28 -0.07 -19.78
C GLU A 161 -7.55 -1.33 -20.29
N ALA A 162 -6.28 -1.21 -20.67
CA ALA A 162 -5.44 -2.35 -21.03
C ALA A 162 -5.18 -3.31 -19.84
N VAL A 163 -5.16 -2.80 -18.60
CA VAL A 163 -5.00 -3.64 -17.40
C VAL A 163 -6.08 -4.72 -17.28
N ALA A 164 -7.33 -4.45 -17.71
CA ALA A 164 -8.42 -5.45 -17.62
C ALA A 164 -8.21 -6.63 -18.56
N THR A 165 -7.64 -6.34 -19.73
CA THR A 165 -7.48 -7.30 -20.82
C THR A 165 -6.21 -8.14 -20.65
N SER A 166 -5.19 -7.59 -20.00
CA SER A 166 -3.86 -8.19 -19.91
C SER A 166 -3.55 -8.91 -18.59
N THR A 167 -4.46 -8.87 -17.61
CA THR A 167 -4.23 -9.54 -16.32
C THR A 167 -4.78 -10.97 -16.35
N ARG A 168 -3.89 -11.94 -16.24
CA ARG A 168 -4.23 -13.37 -16.21
C ARG A 168 -4.35 -13.84 -14.77
N THR A 169 -5.05 -14.96 -14.57
CA THR A 169 -5.05 -15.65 -13.29
C THR A 169 -3.94 -16.70 -13.29
N VAL A 170 -3.10 -16.68 -12.27
CA VAL A 170 -2.09 -17.71 -11.99
C VAL A 170 -2.53 -18.54 -10.79
N ALA A 171 -2.23 -19.83 -10.84
CA ALA A 171 -2.39 -20.72 -9.70
C ALA A 171 -1.33 -20.40 -8.64
N GLY A 172 -1.73 -20.37 -7.36
CA GLY A 172 -0.85 -20.20 -6.22
C GLY A 172 -1.20 -21.21 -5.12
N GLY A 173 -0.26 -21.45 -4.20
CA GLY A 173 -0.47 -22.35 -3.06
C GLY A 173 -1.60 -21.91 -2.13
N ASP A 174 -1.95 -20.63 -2.14
CA ASP A 174 -3.04 -19.98 -1.41
C ASP A 174 -4.26 -19.65 -2.31
N GLY A 175 -4.32 -20.24 -3.49
CA GLY A 175 -5.40 -20.08 -4.46
C GLY A 175 -5.06 -19.17 -5.65
N PRO A 176 -6.03 -18.94 -6.56
CA PRO A 176 -5.81 -18.14 -7.75
C PRO A 176 -5.59 -16.65 -7.41
N ARG A 177 -4.64 -16.03 -8.11
CA ARG A 177 -4.37 -14.59 -8.01
C ARG A 177 -4.09 -13.98 -9.38
N PRO A 178 -4.26 -12.67 -9.54
CA PRO A 178 -3.85 -12.00 -10.75
C PRO A 178 -2.33 -12.00 -10.89
N ASP A 179 -1.84 -12.19 -12.11
CA ASP A 179 -0.42 -12.25 -12.46
C ASP A 179 0.28 -10.88 -12.49
N ASN A 180 -0.42 -9.84 -12.05
CA ASN A 180 0.14 -8.52 -11.82
C ASN A 180 0.55 -8.29 -10.35
N ILE A 181 0.25 -9.23 -9.45
CA ILE A 181 0.88 -9.33 -8.14
C ILE A 181 1.97 -10.39 -8.25
N CYS A 182 3.23 -9.99 -8.39
CA CYS A 182 4.36 -10.88 -8.59
C CYS A 182 5.03 -11.19 -7.26
N ARG A 183 5.24 -12.47 -6.96
CA ARG A 183 6.00 -12.93 -5.78
C ARG A 183 7.39 -13.36 -6.25
N GLY A 184 8.41 -12.67 -5.77
CA GLY A 184 9.79 -12.91 -6.17
C GLY A 184 10.16 -12.31 -7.53
N LYS A 185 11.44 -12.42 -7.88
CA LYS A 185 12.03 -11.84 -9.09
C LYS A 185 11.58 -12.60 -10.33
N GLU A 186 11.53 -13.92 -10.26
CA GLU A 186 11.18 -14.76 -11.42
C GLU A 186 9.79 -14.44 -11.99
N GLU A 187 8.79 -14.21 -11.12
CA GLU A 187 7.46 -13.80 -11.55
C GLU A 187 7.45 -12.38 -12.12
N LEU A 188 8.21 -11.48 -11.52
CA LEU A 188 8.33 -10.10 -11.98
C LEU A 188 8.95 -10.07 -13.39
N GLU A 189 10.04 -10.80 -13.63
CA GLU A 189 10.69 -10.88 -14.93
C GLU A 189 9.75 -11.43 -16.01
N ARG A 190 9.00 -12.49 -15.69
CA ARG A 190 7.95 -13.03 -16.58
C ARG A 190 6.90 -11.97 -16.91
N ARG A 191 6.46 -11.20 -15.92
CA ARG A 191 5.46 -10.14 -16.13
C ARG A 191 6.02 -9.02 -17.00
N ILE A 192 7.22 -8.52 -16.71
CA ILE A 192 7.88 -7.47 -17.49
C ILE A 192 8.06 -7.91 -18.95
N ALA A 193 8.47 -9.16 -19.19
CA ALA A 193 8.65 -9.68 -20.54
C ALA A 193 7.33 -9.66 -21.35
N LEU A 194 6.21 -9.96 -20.71
CA LEU A 194 4.88 -9.90 -21.33
C LEU A 194 4.43 -8.46 -21.59
N ASP A 195 4.66 -7.57 -20.64
CA ASP A 195 4.28 -6.16 -20.77
C ASP A 195 5.12 -5.46 -21.84
N ALA A 196 6.41 -5.83 -21.97
CA ALA A 196 7.30 -5.35 -23.03
C ALA A 196 6.79 -5.74 -24.41
N TYR A 197 6.25 -6.96 -24.57
CA TYR A 197 5.61 -7.38 -25.81
C TYR A 197 4.37 -6.52 -26.15
N ALA A 198 3.61 -6.12 -25.12
CA ALA A 198 2.45 -5.24 -25.28
C ALA A 198 2.79 -3.75 -25.50
N GLN A 199 4.07 -3.36 -25.46
CA GLN A 199 4.56 -1.98 -25.59
C GLN A 199 3.86 -0.97 -24.66
N SER A 200 3.35 -1.45 -23.54
CA SER A 200 2.63 -0.61 -22.56
C SER A 200 3.57 -0.28 -21.40
N PRO A 201 3.71 1.00 -21.02
CA PRO A 201 4.51 1.35 -19.86
C PRO A 201 3.88 0.77 -18.59
N THR A 202 4.64 -0.06 -17.88
CA THR A 202 4.23 -0.68 -16.61
C THR A 202 4.90 0.04 -15.44
N LEU A 203 4.07 0.48 -14.50
CA LEU A 203 4.51 0.91 -13.18
C LEU A 203 4.65 -0.31 -12.29
N ILE A 204 5.83 -0.48 -11.71
CA ILE A 204 6.13 -1.54 -10.77
C ILE A 204 6.31 -0.89 -9.41
N ILE A 205 5.52 -1.32 -8.44
CA ILE A 205 5.67 -0.89 -7.05
C ILE A 205 5.85 -2.11 -6.15
N GLU A 206 6.87 -2.03 -5.33
CA GLU A 206 7.18 -3.02 -4.33
C GLU A 206 6.22 -2.87 -3.11
N LEU A 207 5.83 -3.97 -2.47
CA LEU A 207 4.78 -4.01 -1.45
C LEU A 207 5.28 -4.39 -0.04
N MET A 208 6.34 -5.19 0.06
CA MET A 208 6.82 -5.82 1.29
C MET A 208 7.42 -4.81 2.29
N ASN A 209 8.38 -4.01 1.87
CA ASN A 209 9.03 -2.99 2.66
C ASN A 209 8.05 -1.88 3.11
N PRO A 210 7.14 -1.36 2.29
CA PRO A 210 6.05 -0.49 2.76
C PRO A 210 5.20 -1.10 3.84
N PHE A 211 4.88 -2.39 3.71
CA PHE A 211 4.11 -3.11 4.70
C PHE A 211 4.88 -3.15 6.04
N ILE A 212 6.15 -3.54 6.01
CA ILE A 212 7.02 -3.59 7.20
C ILE A 212 7.18 -2.20 7.82
N GLN A 213 7.46 -1.18 6.99
CA GLN A 213 7.60 0.22 7.40
C GLN A 213 6.35 0.74 8.12
N LEU A 214 5.16 0.50 7.55
CA LEU A 214 3.92 0.95 8.15
C LEU A 214 3.65 0.25 9.48
N ASN A 215 3.82 -1.07 9.55
CA ASN A 215 3.60 -1.82 10.79
C ASN A 215 4.54 -1.33 11.92
N HIS A 216 5.79 -1.05 11.57
CA HIS A 216 6.76 -0.47 12.50
C HIS A 216 6.37 0.93 12.97
N LEU A 217 5.96 1.81 12.06
CA LEU A 217 5.51 3.15 12.44
C LEU A 217 4.24 3.12 13.28
N PHE A 218 3.33 2.17 13.02
CA PHE A 218 2.11 1.99 13.80
C PHE A 218 2.38 1.45 15.20
N SER A 219 3.33 0.52 15.38
CA SER A 219 3.69 0.02 16.72
C SER A 219 4.20 1.12 17.65
N LYS A 220 4.74 2.21 17.07
CA LYS A 220 5.26 3.38 17.78
C LYS A 220 4.29 4.55 17.89
N THR A 221 3.14 4.48 17.24
CA THR A 221 2.18 5.58 17.23
C THR A 221 1.13 5.33 18.29
N GLU A 222 1.20 6.06 19.41
CA GLU A 222 0.19 5.95 20.46
C GLU A 222 -1.20 6.35 19.95
N PRO A 223 -2.27 5.68 20.41
CA PRO A 223 -3.63 6.15 20.20
C PRO A 223 -3.82 7.50 20.88
N THR A 224 -3.90 8.58 20.12
CA THR A 224 -4.14 9.92 20.69
C THR A 224 -5.54 9.96 21.31
N ARG A 225 -5.66 9.73 22.62
CA ARG A 225 -6.86 10.05 23.40
C ARG A 225 -6.87 11.56 23.63
N ARG A 226 -7.55 12.32 22.78
CA ARG A 226 -7.95 13.69 23.16
C ARG A 226 -9.09 13.61 24.18
N GLY A 227 -8.74 13.40 25.44
CA GLY A 227 -9.58 13.80 26.57
C GLY A 227 -9.47 15.30 26.74
N ARG A 228 -10.62 15.99 26.86
CA ARG A 228 -10.69 17.37 27.35
C ARG A 228 -9.95 17.38 28.69
N ARG A 229 -8.83 18.12 28.81
CA ARG A 229 -8.33 18.51 30.14
C ARG A 229 -9.51 19.23 30.80
N ARG A 230 -10.19 18.57 31.74
CA ARG A 230 -11.01 19.29 32.71
C ARG A 230 -9.99 20.12 33.48
N GLY A 231 -10.04 21.44 33.29
CA GLY A 231 -9.26 22.37 34.09
C GLY A 231 -9.58 22.09 35.56
N THR A 232 -8.53 21.85 36.33
CA THR A 232 -8.50 22.08 37.77
C THR A 232 -8.10 23.53 37.98
#